data_AF-A0A9Q1A188-F1
#
_entry.id   AF-A0A9Q1A188-F1
#
_cell.length_a   1.000
_cell.length_b   1.000
_cell.length_c   1.000
_cell.angle_alpha   90.00
_cell.angle_beta   90.00
_cell.angle_gamma   90.00
#
_symmetry.space_group_name_H-M   'P 1'
#
loop_
_entity.id
_entity.type
_entity.pdbx_description
1 polymer ?
#
loop_
_entity_poly.entity_id
_entity_poly.type
_entity_poly.pdbx_seq_one_letter_code
_entity_poly.pdbx_strand_id
1 'polypeptide(L)'
;MEMQSDFDRMLFFEHARKTAEDAYAQDPLDADNLLKWGGSLLELAQFQSVPESKKMMLDGITKLEESLQINPKKHEAIWYLGNAHTSYAFLTPDQDLANESFEKAAVYFQQAADEDPDNELYRKSLEVSSKAPEIHSQIHKNGDLDQLAMGAAPASAASTSSSAKSSKKKKSSDLKYDICGWVILAVGVVAWIGFAKSQMPPPPPPTR
;
A
#
# COMPACT_ATOMS: atom_id res chain seq x y z
N MET A 1 -6.05 -20.83 2.80
CA MET A 1 -6.23 -20.00 4.02
C MET A 1 -6.04 -18.53 3.69
N GLU A 2 -5.00 -18.13 2.93
CA GLU A 2 -4.78 -16.73 2.52
C GLU A 2 -5.96 -16.10 1.75
N MET A 3 -6.51 -16.77 0.74
CA MET A 3 -7.68 -16.24 0.00
C MET A 3 -8.91 -15.97 0.90
N GLN A 4 -9.08 -16.74 1.97
CA GLN A 4 -10.14 -16.51 2.93
C GLN A 4 -9.81 -15.30 3.81
N SER A 5 -8.55 -15.17 4.24
CA SER A 5 -8.05 -14.01 4.97
C SER A 5 -8.15 -12.70 4.17
N ASP A 6 -7.90 -12.75 2.85
CA ASP A 6 -8.00 -11.58 1.96
C ASP A 6 -9.46 -11.14 1.78
N PHE A 7 -10.36 -12.11 1.66
CA PHE A 7 -11.80 -11.83 1.60
C PHE A 7 -12.31 -11.23 2.90
N ASP A 8 -11.91 -11.77 4.05
CA ASP A 8 -12.28 -11.24 5.36
C ASP A 8 -11.72 -9.82 5.56
N ARG A 9 -10.49 -9.56 5.13
CA ARG A 9 -9.87 -8.21 5.14
C ARG A 9 -10.64 -7.23 4.25
N MET A 10 -11.01 -7.65 3.03
CA MET A 10 -11.81 -6.83 2.13
C MET A 10 -13.16 -6.48 2.74
N LEU A 11 -13.87 -7.45 3.32
CA LEU A 11 -15.15 -7.22 3.99
C LEU A 11 -15.02 -6.27 5.18
N PHE A 12 -13.95 -6.41 5.97
CA PHE A 12 -13.67 -5.52 7.09
C PHE A 12 -13.53 -4.07 6.64
N PHE A 13 -12.74 -3.81 5.60
CA PHE A 13 -12.54 -2.44 5.11
C PHE A 13 -13.74 -1.87 4.35
N GLU A 14 -14.54 -2.69 3.66
CA GLU A 14 -15.82 -2.24 3.08
C GLU A 14 -16.79 -1.79 4.18
N HIS A 15 -16.89 -2.56 5.26
CA HIS A 15 -17.72 -2.18 6.40
C HIS A 15 -17.21 -0.89 7.06
N ALA A 16 -15.89 -0.76 7.24
CA ALA A 16 -15.27 0.45 7.78
C ALA A 16 -15.52 1.68 6.89
N ARG A 17 -15.33 1.55 5.57
CA ARG A 17 -15.63 2.61 4.58
C ARG A 17 -17.07 3.06 4.67
N LYS A 18 -18.02 2.13 4.66
CA LYS A 18 -19.46 2.44 4.71
C LYS A 18 -19.86 3.09 6.04
N THR A 19 -19.36 2.57 7.15
CA THR A 19 -19.60 3.16 8.47
C THR A 19 -19.07 4.59 8.53
N ALA A 20 -17.88 4.83 7.97
CA ALA A 20 -17.29 6.15 7.95
C ALA A 20 -18.03 7.13 7.02
N GLU A 21 -18.52 6.65 5.88
CA GLU A 21 -19.40 7.40 4.97
C GLU A 21 -20.71 7.82 5.67
N ASP A 22 -21.37 6.90 6.36
CA ASP A 22 -22.59 7.19 7.13
C ASP A 22 -22.33 8.20 8.26
N ALA A 23 -21.20 8.07 8.97
CA ALA A 23 -20.81 8.99 10.02
C ALA A 23 -20.47 10.38 9.48
N TYR A 24 -19.82 10.49 8.33
CA TYR A 24 -19.51 11.77 7.69
C TYR A 24 -20.76 12.55 7.29
N ALA A 25 -21.83 11.85 6.88
CA ALA A 25 -23.11 12.49 6.59
C ALA A 25 -23.75 13.16 7.84
N GLN A 26 -23.38 12.71 9.04
CA GLN A 26 -23.83 13.30 10.30
C GLN A 26 -22.86 14.37 10.81
N ASP A 27 -21.56 14.12 10.72
CA ASP A 27 -20.50 15.04 11.15
C ASP A 27 -19.32 15.03 10.16
N PRO A 28 -19.27 15.98 9.20
CA PRO A 28 -18.19 16.07 8.24
C PRO A 28 -16.90 16.66 8.83
N LEU A 29 -16.93 17.16 10.08
CA LEU A 29 -15.78 17.75 10.75
C LEU A 29 -15.10 16.76 11.73
N ASP A 30 -15.48 15.49 11.71
CA ASP A 30 -14.79 14.44 12.44
C ASP A 30 -13.52 14.00 11.68
N ALA A 31 -12.38 14.55 12.10
CA ALA A 31 -11.08 14.20 11.55
C ALA A 31 -10.70 12.72 11.77
N ASP A 32 -11.17 12.05 12.84
CA ASP A 32 -10.91 10.62 13.10
C ASP A 32 -11.72 9.75 12.14
N ASN A 33 -12.96 10.14 11.88
CA ASN A 33 -13.79 9.46 10.91
C ASN A 33 -13.23 9.61 9.49
N LEU A 34 -12.79 10.81 9.10
CA LEU A 34 -12.14 11.06 7.81
C LEU A 34 -10.85 10.27 7.63
N LEU A 35 -10.04 10.14 8.69
CA LEU A 35 -8.85 9.29 8.71
C LEU A 35 -9.23 7.82 8.44
N LYS A 36 -10.24 7.29 9.14
CA LYS A 36 -10.73 5.92 8.94
C LYS A 36 -11.28 5.71 7.54
N TRP A 37 -12.02 6.67 7.00
CA TRP A 37 -12.55 6.60 5.65
C TRP A 37 -11.42 6.55 4.62
N GLY A 38 -10.50 7.51 4.67
CA GLY A 38 -9.34 7.58 3.78
C GLY A 38 -8.50 6.31 3.84
N GLY A 39 -8.13 5.85 5.04
CA GLY A 39 -7.38 4.62 5.23
C GLY A 39 -8.10 3.38 4.68
N SER A 40 -9.42 3.26 4.89
CA SER A 40 -10.20 2.14 4.35
C SER A 40 -10.23 2.13 2.82
N LEU A 41 -10.29 3.30 2.18
CA LEU A 41 -10.21 3.41 0.72
C LEU A 41 -8.83 2.98 0.20
N LEU A 42 -7.74 3.39 0.86
CA LEU A 42 -6.40 2.94 0.49
C LEU A 42 -6.24 1.43 0.60
N GLU A 43 -6.80 0.84 1.65
CA GLU A 43 -6.77 -0.60 1.87
C GLU A 43 -7.58 -1.37 0.81
N LEU A 44 -8.78 -0.88 0.48
CA LEU A 44 -9.65 -1.48 -0.54
C LEU A 44 -9.08 -1.35 -1.95
N ALA A 45 -8.33 -0.28 -2.25
CA ALA A 45 -7.74 -0.06 -3.56
C ALA A 45 -6.83 -1.24 -3.99
N GLN A 46 -6.17 -1.92 -3.05
CA GLN A 46 -5.29 -3.07 -3.35
C GLN A 46 -6.01 -4.26 -4.00
N PHE A 47 -7.33 -4.35 -3.83
CA PHE A 47 -8.14 -5.45 -4.37
C PHE A 47 -8.79 -5.13 -5.71
N GLN A 48 -8.60 -3.92 -6.23
CA GLN A 48 -9.27 -3.43 -7.43
C GLN A 48 -8.40 -3.59 -8.69
N SER A 49 -9.02 -3.33 -9.85
CA SER A 49 -8.24 -3.14 -11.09
C SER A 49 -7.39 -1.88 -10.98
N VAL A 50 -6.29 -1.76 -11.74
CA VAL A 50 -5.39 -0.60 -11.65
C VAL A 50 -6.13 0.75 -11.80
N PRO A 51 -7.03 0.96 -12.79
CA PRO A 51 -7.77 2.22 -12.90
C PRO A 51 -8.65 2.52 -11.68
N GLU A 52 -9.39 1.53 -11.18
CA GLU A 52 -10.25 1.68 -10.01
C GLU A 52 -9.44 1.87 -8.72
N SER A 53 -8.28 1.22 -8.61
CA SER A 53 -7.33 1.39 -7.51
C SER A 53 -6.86 2.84 -7.43
N LYS A 54 -6.44 3.41 -8.57
CA LYS A 54 -5.98 4.81 -8.63
C LYS A 54 -7.10 5.78 -8.27
N LYS A 55 -8.31 5.56 -8.77
CA LYS A 55 -9.48 6.38 -8.41
C LYS A 55 -9.75 6.32 -6.91
N MET A 56 -9.83 5.11 -6.35
CA MET A 56 -10.08 4.90 -4.92
C MET A 56 -8.97 5.48 -4.04
N MET A 57 -7.71 5.44 -4.48
CA MET A 57 -6.60 6.12 -3.82
C MET A 57 -6.77 7.64 -3.81
N LEU A 58 -7.19 8.26 -4.92
CA LEU A 58 -7.44 9.70 -4.99
C LEU A 58 -8.62 10.12 -4.09
N ASP A 59 -9.69 9.31 -4.06
CA ASP A 59 -10.80 9.54 -3.12
C ASP A 59 -10.30 9.44 -1.67
N GLY A 60 -9.44 8.47 -1.36
CA GLY A 60 -8.82 8.31 -0.05
C GLY A 60 -7.92 9.49 0.33
N ILE A 61 -7.07 9.95 -0.59
CA ILE A 61 -6.23 11.15 -0.43
C ILE A 61 -7.10 12.36 -0.09
N THR A 62 -8.18 12.57 -0.82
CA THR A 62 -9.11 13.69 -0.59
C THR A 62 -9.66 13.67 0.85
N LYS A 63 -10.05 12.49 1.36
CA LYS A 63 -10.54 12.35 2.75
C LYS A 63 -9.46 12.56 3.81
N LEU A 64 -8.23 12.15 3.53
CA LEU A 64 -7.09 12.40 4.43
C LEU A 64 -6.71 13.90 4.44
N GLU A 65 -6.76 14.58 3.30
CA GLU A 65 -6.55 16.03 3.23
C GLU A 65 -7.65 16.80 3.97
N GLU A 66 -8.92 16.40 3.84
CA GLU A 66 -10.02 16.94 4.66
C GLU A 66 -9.75 16.75 6.17
N SER A 67 -9.24 15.57 6.56
CA SER A 67 -8.83 15.30 7.96
C SER A 67 -7.76 16.29 8.44
N LEU A 68 -6.77 16.61 7.60
CA LEU A 68 -5.72 17.56 7.91
C LEU A 68 -6.18 19.02 7.91
N GLN A 69 -7.21 19.37 7.15
CA GLN A 69 -7.82 20.71 7.24
C GLN A 69 -8.44 20.96 8.62
N ILE A 70 -8.97 19.90 9.25
CA ILE A 70 -9.56 19.95 10.59
C ILE A 70 -8.48 19.85 11.67
N ASN A 71 -7.56 18.89 11.53
CA ASN A 71 -6.42 18.71 12.44
C ASN A 71 -5.11 18.62 11.66
N PRO A 72 -4.42 19.77 11.46
CA PRO A 72 -3.17 19.81 10.68
C PRO A 72 -2.02 18.99 11.25
N LYS A 73 -2.07 18.65 12.55
CA LYS A 73 -1.02 17.89 13.25
C LYS A 73 -1.32 16.40 13.34
N LYS A 74 -2.33 15.92 12.59
CA LYS A 74 -2.73 14.51 12.63
C LYS A 74 -1.73 13.65 11.86
N HIS A 75 -0.63 13.31 12.52
CA HIS A 75 0.50 12.57 11.96
C HIS A 75 0.10 11.26 11.27
N GLU A 76 -0.94 10.56 11.73
CA GLU A 76 -1.48 9.37 11.07
C GLU A 76 -2.03 9.67 9.67
N ALA A 77 -2.79 10.77 9.51
CA ALA A 77 -3.31 11.18 8.21
C ALA A 77 -2.19 11.60 7.26
N ILE A 78 -1.19 12.32 7.78
CA ILE A 78 0.02 12.69 7.04
C ILE A 78 0.75 11.43 6.56
N TRP A 79 0.95 10.45 7.43
CA TRP A 79 1.62 9.20 7.07
C TRP A 79 0.82 8.39 6.02
N TYR A 80 -0.50 8.32 6.14
CA TYR A 80 -1.34 7.67 5.12
C TYR A 80 -1.26 8.37 3.76
N LEU A 81 -1.15 9.71 3.70
CA LEU A 81 -0.93 10.43 2.45
C LEU A 81 0.38 10.02 1.79
N GLY A 82 1.46 9.87 2.57
CA GLY A 82 2.73 9.35 2.06
C GLY A 82 2.59 7.96 1.43
N ASN A 83 1.87 7.05 2.08
CA ASN A 83 1.61 5.71 1.55
C ASN A 83 0.73 5.72 0.30
N ALA A 84 -0.29 6.59 0.27
CA ALA A 84 -1.17 6.74 -0.86
C ALA A 84 -0.41 7.21 -2.11
N HIS A 85 0.43 8.25 -1.97
CA HIS A 85 1.25 8.76 -3.05
C HIS A 85 2.30 7.74 -3.51
N THR A 86 2.94 7.02 -2.59
CA THR A 86 3.87 5.93 -2.94
C THR A 86 3.19 4.86 -3.78
N SER A 87 2.01 4.41 -3.34
CA SER A 87 1.25 3.36 -4.04
C SER A 87 0.73 3.85 -5.39
N TYR A 88 0.26 5.09 -5.46
CA TYR A 88 -0.17 5.73 -6.71
C TYR A 88 0.98 5.85 -7.72
N ALA A 89 2.18 6.19 -7.25
CA ALA A 89 3.39 6.25 -8.08
C ALA A 89 3.73 4.88 -8.68
N PHE A 90 3.68 3.80 -7.89
CA PHE A 90 3.90 2.43 -8.40
C PHE A 90 2.90 2.01 -9.48
N LEU A 91 1.67 2.54 -9.43
CA LEU A 91 0.63 2.33 -10.45
C LEU A 91 0.69 3.34 -11.62
N THR A 92 1.76 4.15 -11.71
CA THR A 92 1.91 5.19 -12.74
C THR A 92 3.11 4.87 -13.63
N PRO A 93 2.92 4.33 -14.85
CA PRO A 93 4.04 3.95 -15.72
C PRO A 93 4.95 5.12 -16.14
N ASP A 94 4.39 6.32 -16.20
CA ASP A 94 5.15 7.53 -16.49
C ASP A 94 6.10 7.85 -15.34
N GLN A 95 7.40 7.77 -15.61
CA GLN A 95 8.45 7.92 -14.60
C GLN A 95 8.46 9.32 -13.98
N ASP A 96 8.16 10.37 -14.75
CA ASP A 96 8.22 11.75 -14.26
C ASP A 96 7.03 12.01 -13.31
N LEU A 97 5.82 11.56 -13.67
CA LEU A 97 4.64 11.62 -12.81
C LEU A 97 4.77 10.74 -11.55
N ALA A 98 5.41 9.57 -11.69
CA ALA A 98 5.71 8.69 -10.56
C ALA A 98 6.72 9.35 -9.61
N ASN A 99 7.78 9.97 -10.13
CA ASN A 99 8.78 10.69 -9.34
C ASN A 99 8.16 11.86 -8.57
N GLU A 100 7.30 12.67 -9.20
CA GLU A 100 6.59 13.74 -8.49
C GLU A 100 5.77 13.20 -7.31
N SER A 101 5.14 12.04 -7.52
CA SER A 101 4.37 11.36 -6.46
C SER A 101 5.27 10.81 -5.35
N PHE A 102 6.42 10.23 -5.68
CA PHE A 102 7.40 9.78 -4.68
C PHE A 102 8.00 10.94 -3.86
N GLU A 103 8.26 12.08 -4.50
CA GLU A 103 8.73 13.28 -3.80
C GLU A 103 7.68 13.79 -2.81
N LYS A 104 6.40 13.87 -3.22
CA LYS A 104 5.29 14.19 -2.31
C LYS A 104 5.21 13.20 -1.15
N ALA A 105 5.36 11.89 -1.43
CA ALA A 105 5.34 10.88 -0.40
C ALA A 105 6.46 11.07 0.64
N ALA A 106 7.68 11.35 0.19
CA ALA A 106 8.82 11.61 1.07
C ALA A 106 8.60 12.83 1.97
N VAL A 107 8.01 13.91 1.44
CA VAL A 107 7.63 15.10 2.23
C VAL A 107 6.64 14.74 3.32
N TYR A 108 5.58 13.99 3.00
CA TYR A 108 4.60 13.55 4.00
C TYR A 108 5.21 12.62 5.05
N PHE A 109 6.08 11.69 4.66
CA PHE A 109 6.75 10.82 5.65
C PHE A 109 7.68 11.61 6.58
N GLN A 110 8.39 12.61 6.06
CA GLN A 110 9.19 13.50 6.89
C GLN A 110 8.31 14.27 7.88
N GLN A 111 7.22 14.88 7.40
CA GLN A 111 6.27 15.60 8.27
C GLN A 111 5.67 14.71 9.36
N ALA A 112 5.28 13.47 9.03
CA ALA A 112 4.76 12.54 10.02
C ALA A 112 5.81 12.18 11.08
N ALA A 113 7.06 11.95 10.66
CA ALA A 113 8.18 11.67 11.56
C ALA A 113 8.57 12.90 12.41
N ASP A 114 8.34 14.12 11.92
CA ASP A 114 8.59 15.34 12.68
C ASP A 114 7.51 15.59 13.74
N GLU A 115 6.25 15.27 13.44
CA GLU A 115 5.13 15.39 14.40
C GLU A 115 5.13 14.28 15.46
N ASP A 116 5.57 13.06 15.13
CA ASP A 116 5.76 11.94 16.09
C ASP A 116 7.12 11.23 15.88
N PRO A 117 8.22 11.77 16.44
CA PRO A 117 9.59 11.26 16.22
C PRO A 117 9.87 9.88 16.81
N ASP A 118 9.11 9.47 17.81
CA ASP A 118 9.24 8.17 18.47
C ASP A 118 8.55 7.05 17.68
N ASN A 119 7.79 7.41 16.64
CA ASN A 119 7.12 6.45 15.77
C ASN A 119 8.09 5.76 14.81
N GLU A 120 8.46 4.52 15.15
CA GLU A 120 9.35 3.73 14.30
C GLU A 120 8.80 3.49 12.89
N LEU A 121 7.47 3.42 12.72
CA LEU A 121 6.87 3.20 11.40
C LEU A 121 7.13 4.38 10.49
N TYR A 122 7.01 5.61 10.99
CA TYR A 122 7.18 6.82 10.19
C TYR A 122 8.63 6.99 9.75
N ARG A 123 9.58 6.79 10.67
CA ARG A 123 11.01 6.79 10.36
C ARG A 123 11.38 5.75 9.30
N LYS A 124 10.82 4.55 9.38
CA LYS A 124 11.06 3.48 8.40
C LYS A 124 10.45 3.82 7.04
N SER A 125 9.22 4.34 7.00
CA SER A 125 8.58 4.79 5.75
C SER A 125 9.42 5.88 5.06
N LEU A 126 9.92 6.85 5.83
CA LEU A 126 10.83 7.88 5.31
C LEU A 126 12.12 7.26 4.75
N GLU A 127 12.79 6.39 5.51
CA GLU A 127 14.03 5.73 5.07
C GLU A 127 13.84 4.98 3.74
N VAL A 128 12.75 4.21 3.63
CA VAL A 128 12.46 3.38 2.46
C VAL A 128 12.01 4.22 1.25
N SER A 129 11.36 5.38 1.47
CA SER A 129 10.87 6.24 0.39
C SER A 129 11.97 6.68 -0.59
N SER A 130 13.21 6.85 -0.11
CA SER A 130 14.36 7.18 -0.95
C SER A 130 14.69 6.14 -2.04
N LYS A 131 14.28 4.88 -1.83
CA LYS A 131 14.52 3.76 -2.74
C LYS A 131 13.37 3.52 -3.71
N ALA A 132 12.21 4.15 -3.48
CA ALA A 132 11.00 3.88 -4.25
C ALA A 132 11.12 4.19 -5.76
N PRO A 133 11.77 5.30 -6.19
CA PRO A 133 11.99 5.57 -7.62
C PRO A 133 12.84 4.50 -8.33
N GLU A 134 13.84 3.94 -7.64
CA GLU A 134 14.69 2.89 -8.20
C GLU A 134 13.90 1.59 -8.39
N ILE A 135 13.10 1.21 -7.40
CA ILE A 135 12.21 0.05 -7.48
C ILE A 135 11.18 0.24 -8.60
N HIS A 136 10.61 1.44 -8.74
CA HIS A 136 9.69 1.78 -9.82
C HIS A 136 10.31 1.55 -11.20
N SER A 137 11.52 2.07 -11.41
CA SER A 137 12.26 1.89 -12.67
C SER A 137 12.48 0.41 -12.98
N GLN A 138 12.78 -0.41 -11.97
CA GLN A 138 12.96 -1.86 -12.15
C GLN A 138 11.66 -2.58 -12.54
N ILE A 139 10.53 -2.23 -11.92
CA ILE A 139 9.21 -2.84 -12.21
C ILE A 139 8.78 -2.55 -13.65
N HIS A 140 8.88 -1.28 -14.08
CA HIS A 140 8.40 -0.87 -15.40
C HIS A 140 9.38 -1.20 -16.53
N LYS A 141 10.68 -1.28 -16.25
CA LYS A 141 11.68 -1.78 -17.22
C LYS A 141 11.50 -3.26 -17.56
N ASN A 142 10.96 -4.04 -16.63
CA ASN A 142 10.71 -5.48 -16.82
C ASN A 142 9.34 -5.79 -17.45
N GLY A 143 8.52 -4.77 -17.75
CA GLY A 143 7.27 -4.90 -18.52
C GLY A 143 6.13 -5.64 -17.82
N ASP A 144 6.18 -5.79 -16.50
CA ASP A 144 5.28 -6.68 -15.77
C ASP A 144 3.90 -6.06 -15.43
N LEU A 145 3.76 -4.73 -15.51
CA LEU A 145 2.47 -4.06 -15.24
C LEU A 145 1.52 -4.05 -16.44
N ASP A 146 2.04 -4.04 -17.68
CA ASP A 146 1.23 -4.09 -18.91
C ASP A 146 0.44 -5.40 -19.03
N GLN A 147 0.92 -6.49 -18.41
CA GLN A 147 0.22 -7.77 -18.41
C GLN A 147 -0.94 -7.84 -17.38
N LEU A 148 -0.96 -6.93 -16.39
CA LEU A 148 -2.06 -6.79 -15.43
C LEU A 148 -3.21 -5.92 -15.97
N ALA A 149 -2.93 -4.99 -16.89
CA ALA A 149 -3.95 -4.10 -17.50
C ALA A 149 -4.89 -4.83 -18.49
N MET A 150 -4.49 -5.99 -19.02
CA MET A 150 -5.29 -6.80 -19.97
C MET A 150 -6.12 -7.92 -19.31
N GLY A 151 -6.29 -7.89 -17.98
CA GLY A 151 -6.86 -8.98 -17.19
C GLY A 151 -8.36 -8.89 -16.83
N ALA A 152 -9.14 -7.98 -17.44
CA ALA A 152 -10.57 -7.89 -17.16
C ALA A 152 -11.39 -7.46 -18.39
N ALA A 153 -11.61 -8.38 -19.31
CA ALA A 153 -12.75 -8.32 -20.24
C ALA A 153 -13.61 -9.57 -20.03
N PRO A 154 -14.95 -9.44 -19.90
CA PRO A 154 -15.82 -10.60 -19.79
C PRO A 154 -15.85 -11.30 -21.16
N ALA A 155 -15.35 -12.53 -21.21
CA ALA A 155 -15.47 -13.36 -22.39
C ALA A 155 -16.95 -13.77 -22.56
N SER A 156 -17.67 -13.02 -23.38
CA SER A 156 -18.90 -13.48 -24.01
C SER A 156 -18.61 -14.76 -24.79
N ALA A 157 -19.45 -15.76 -24.56
CA ALA A 157 -19.37 -17.07 -25.17
C ALA A 157 -19.42 -17.01 -26.70
N ALA A 158 -18.43 -17.61 -27.37
CA ALA A 158 -18.60 -18.28 -28.66
C ALA A 158 -17.46 -19.28 -28.92
N SER A 159 -17.88 -20.38 -29.52
CA SER A 159 -17.30 -21.71 -29.77
C SER A 159 -16.02 -21.87 -30.61
N THR A 160 -15.33 -22.99 -30.31
CA THR A 160 -14.69 -24.03 -31.17
C THR A 160 -13.28 -23.86 -31.81
N SER A 161 -12.46 -24.85 -31.43
CA SER A 161 -11.39 -25.60 -32.15
C SER A 161 -10.07 -24.91 -32.55
N SER A 162 -8.96 -25.32 -31.94
CA SER A 162 -8.03 -26.34 -32.50
C SER A 162 -6.73 -26.42 -31.68
N SER A 163 -6.11 -27.60 -31.63
CA SER A 163 -4.94 -27.93 -30.82
C SER A 163 -3.62 -27.45 -31.43
N ALA A 164 -2.70 -26.94 -30.61
CA ALA A 164 -1.26 -27.17 -30.76
C ALA A 164 -0.52 -26.92 -29.42
N LYS A 165 0.48 -27.75 -29.15
CA LYS A 165 1.14 -27.99 -27.85
C LYS A 165 2.12 -26.89 -27.41
N SER A 166 2.20 -26.80 -26.08
CA SER A 166 3.38 -26.57 -25.22
C SER A 166 4.08 -25.21 -25.24
N SER A 167 3.87 -24.43 -24.18
CA SER A 167 4.85 -24.33 -23.10
C SER A 167 4.18 -23.82 -21.82
N LYS A 168 4.29 -24.61 -20.74
CA LYS A 168 3.86 -24.20 -19.39
C LYS A 168 4.73 -23.01 -18.97
N LYS A 169 4.12 -21.84 -18.80
CA LYS A 169 4.69 -20.78 -17.95
C LYS A 169 3.63 -20.39 -16.92
N LYS A 170 3.52 -21.19 -15.86
CA LYS A 170 2.92 -20.75 -14.59
C LYS A 170 3.87 -19.70 -14.03
N LYS A 171 3.52 -18.41 -14.13
CA LYS A 171 4.25 -17.32 -13.45
C LYS A 171 3.41 -16.04 -13.27
N SER A 172 2.10 -16.19 -13.04
CA SER A 172 1.20 -15.06 -12.78
C SER A 172 0.72 -14.97 -11.32
N SER A 173 1.17 -15.87 -10.44
CA SER A 173 0.90 -15.80 -8.99
C SER A 173 2.09 -15.25 -8.21
N ASP A 174 3.33 -15.69 -8.48
CA ASP A 174 4.52 -15.26 -7.73
C ASP A 174 4.74 -13.75 -7.76
N LEU A 175 4.52 -13.10 -8.91
CA LEU A 175 4.79 -11.67 -9.05
C LEU A 175 3.79 -10.78 -8.29
N LYS A 176 2.52 -11.23 -8.21
CA LYS A 176 1.50 -10.51 -7.42
C LYS A 176 1.82 -10.58 -5.94
N TYR A 177 2.31 -11.73 -5.48
CA TYR A 177 2.78 -11.91 -4.12
C TYR A 177 4.15 -11.28 -3.86
N ASP A 178 5.00 -11.05 -4.87
CA ASP A 178 6.24 -10.28 -4.71
C ASP A 178 5.96 -8.78 -4.62
N ILE A 179 5.08 -8.20 -5.43
CA ILE A 179 4.77 -6.76 -5.34
C ILE A 179 4.01 -6.43 -4.05
N CYS A 180 2.99 -7.23 -3.70
CA CYS A 180 2.35 -7.15 -2.38
C CYS A 180 3.34 -7.54 -1.25
N GLY A 181 4.27 -8.45 -1.53
CA GLY A 181 5.30 -8.94 -0.63
C GLY A 181 6.37 -7.91 -0.31
N TRP A 182 6.62 -6.91 -1.16
CA TRP A 182 7.53 -5.80 -0.87
C TRP A 182 6.86 -4.72 0.00
N VAL A 183 5.55 -4.50 -0.20
CA VAL A 183 4.72 -3.69 0.72
C VAL A 183 4.59 -4.40 2.08
N ILE A 184 4.46 -5.73 2.10
CA ILE A 184 4.45 -6.56 3.31
C ILE A 184 5.87 -6.70 3.90
N LEU A 185 6.96 -6.71 3.13
CA LEU A 185 8.34 -6.75 3.65
C LEU A 185 8.71 -5.45 4.39
N ALA A 186 8.16 -4.31 3.98
CA ALA A 186 8.30 -3.06 4.74
C ALA A 186 7.69 -3.19 6.17
N VAL A 187 6.64 -4.00 6.34
CA VAL A 187 6.01 -4.28 7.64
C VAL A 187 6.63 -5.51 8.33
N GLY A 188 7.07 -6.52 7.57
CA GLY A 188 7.57 -7.81 8.06
C GLY A 188 9.03 -7.80 8.51
N VAL A 189 9.87 -6.93 7.95
CA VAL A 189 11.26 -6.73 8.43
C VAL A 189 11.26 -6.17 9.87
N VAL A 190 10.22 -5.44 10.27
CA VAL A 190 10.06 -4.92 11.64
C VAL A 190 9.85 -6.04 12.67
N ALA A 191 9.22 -7.15 12.30
CA ALA A 191 8.97 -8.26 13.21
C ALA A 191 10.18 -9.19 13.40
N TRP A 192 11.05 -9.35 12.41
CA TRP A 192 12.22 -10.27 12.51
C TRP A 192 13.43 -9.67 13.25
N ILE A 193 13.62 -8.35 13.21
CA ILE A 193 14.72 -7.69 13.94
C ILE A 193 14.46 -7.64 15.46
N GLY A 194 13.19 -7.67 15.88
CA GLY A 194 12.79 -7.72 17.31
C GLY A 194 13.02 -9.08 17.98
N PHE A 195 12.94 -10.19 17.23
CA PHE A 195 13.08 -11.54 17.78
C PHE A 195 14.55 -11.99 17.94
N ALA A 196 15.48 -11.42 17.17
CA ALA A 196 16.89 -11.80 17.21
C ALA A 196 17.68 -11.21 18.40
N LYS A 197 17.16 -10.18 19.09
CA LYS A 197 17.83 -9.58 20.27
C LYS A 197 17.49 -10.26 21.60
N SER A 198 16.46 -11.10 21.67
CA SER A 198 16.02 -11.76 22.92
C SER A 198 16.63 -13.14 23.16
N GLN A 199 17.41 -13.70 22.22
CA GLN A 199 18.04 -15.02 22.34
C GLN A 199 19.57 -15.02 22.46
N MET A 200 20.19 -13.93 22.93
CA MET A 200 21.61 -14.00 23.28
C MET A 200 21.79 -14.68 24.65
N PRO A 201 22.50 -15.83 24.74
CA PRO A 201 22.85 -16.40 26.04
C PRO A 201 23.76 -15.43 26.83
N PRO A 202 23.66 -15.40 28.17
CA PRO A 202 24.41 -14.46 28.99
C PRO A 202 25.93 -14.68 28.87
N PRO A 203 26.73 -13.61 28.91
CA PRO A 203 28.18 -13.71 28.78
C PRO A 203 28.80 -14.49 29.96
N PRO A 204 29.87 -15.26 29.72
CA PRO A 204 30.52 -16.05 30.76
C PRO A 204 31.18 -15.13 31.83
N PRO A 205 31.20 -15.56 33.11
CA PRO A 205 31.79 -14.77 34.18
C PRO A 205 33.31 -14.62 34.02
N PRO A 206 33.89 -13.50 34.46
CA PRO A 206 35.32 -13.23 34.34
C PRO A 206 36.13 -14.21 35.19
N THR A 207 37.15 -14.82 34.56
CA THR A 207 38.10 -15.73 35.20
C THR A 207 38.95 -14.99 36.23
N ARG A 208 38.98 -15.49 37.47
CA ARG A 208 39.97 -15.16 38.49
C ARG A 208 40.91 -16.34 38.69
#